data_AF-A0AAE3Z9N9-F1
#
_entry.id   AF-A0AAE3Z9N9-F1
#
_cell.length_a   1.000
_cell.length_b   1.000
_cell.length_c   1.000
_cell.angle_alpha   90.00
_cell.angle_beta   90.00
_cell.angle_gamma   90.00
#
_symmetry.space_group_name_H-M   'P 1'
#
loop_
_entity.id
_entity.type
_entity.pdbx_description
1 polymer ?
#
loop_
_entity_poly.entity_id
_entity_poly.type
_entity_poly.pdbx_seq_one_letter_code
_entity_poly.pdbx_strand_id
1 'polypeptide(L)'
;MNDPDDWQRSGKHWHAYSEVREKQDASTRADRLTREPDEALCNPRAVARWLAEMSHEHSLRTAVKLLGENAGWGHVGDSGHLDHDRFADEITAARGDSVYVSIIREHDRLDLWVEAVTADDCSEVHHEQE
;
A
#
# COMPACT_ATOMS: atom_id res chain seq x y z
N MET A 1 -17.76 -17.30 5.15
CA MET A 1 -16.65 -17.25 6.11
C MET A 1 -15.41 -17.30 5.24
N ASN A 2 -14.77 -16.15 4.99
CA ASN A 2 -13.58 -16.09 4.13
C ASN A 2 -12.40 -16.69 4.89
N ASP A 3 -11.67 -17.58 4.23
CA ASP A 3 -10.46 -18.17 4.79
C ASP A 3 -9.36 -17.09 4.72
N PRO A 4 -8.68 -16.75 5.82
CA PRO A 4 -7.57 -15.79 5.80
C PRO A 4 -6.41 -16.20 4.88
N ASP A 5 -6.36 -17.46 4.42
CA ASP A 5 -5.37 -17.96 3.45
C ASP A 5 -5.94 -18.16 2.03
N ASP A 6 -7.13 -17.63 1.72
CA ASP A 6 -7.75 -17.71 0.38
C ASP A 6 -6.84 -17.13 -0.72
N TRP A 7 -6.01 -16.13 -0.39
CA TRP A 7 -5.03 -15.54 -1.30
C TRP A 7 -3.99 -16.56 -1.79
N GLN A 8 -3.52 -17.44 -0.90
CA GLN A 8 -2.48 -18.42 -1.21
C GLN A 8 -3.01 -19.49 -2.16
N ARG A 9 -4.25 -19.94 -1.94
CA ARG A 9 -4.93 -20.92 -2.81
C ARG A 9 -5.25 -20.35 -4.19
N SER A 10 -5.40 -19.03 -4.27
CA SER A 10 -5.64 -18.30 -5.51
C SER A 10 -4.34 -17.97 -6.26
N GLY A 11 -3.17 -18.37 -5.74
CA GLY A 11 -1.87 -18.08 -6.35
C GLY A 11 -1.57 -16.59 -6.44
N LYS A 12 -2.12 -15.79 -5.52
CA LYS A 12 -1.95 -14.34 -5.54
C LYS A 12 -0.64 -13.91 -4.87
N HIS A 13 -0.07 -12.84 -5.39
CA HIS A 13 0.96 -12.02 -4.76
C HIS A 13 0.66 -10.54 -5.05
N TRP A 14 1.52 -9.62 -4.64
CA TRP A 14 1.29 -8.19 -4.84
C TRP A 14 2.46 -7.50 -5.49
N HIS A 15 2.14 -6.52 -6.34
CA HIS A 15 3.08 -5.60 -6.96
C HIS A 15 2.88 -4.22 -6.34
N ALA A 16 3.92 -3.69 -5.70
CA ALA A 16 3.91 -2.40 -5.03
C ALA A 16 4.41 -1.29 -5.96
N TYR A 17 3.76 -0.13 -5.90
CA TYR A 17 4.04 1.03 -6.72
C TYR A 17 3.88 2.31 -5.91
N SER A 18 4.83 3.22 -6.06
CA SER A 18 4.83 4.56 -5.48
C SER A 18 4.73 5.60 -6.60
N GLU A 19 3.88 6.61 -6.41
CA GLU A 19 3.64 7.65 -7.41
C GLU A 19 3.54 9.02 -6.75
N VAL A 20 4.41 9.93 -7.17
CA VAL A 20 4.35 11.33 -6.73
C VAL A 20 3.36 12.07 -7.62
N ARG A 21 2.29 12.58 -7.01
CA ARG A 21 1.24 13.35 -7.67
C ARG A 21 1.34 14.82 -7.34
N GLU A 22 1.78 15.60 -8.32
CA GLU A 22 1.80 17.07 -8.22
C GLU A 22 0.50 17.71 -8.76
N LYS A 23 0.07 17.35 -9.99
CA LYS A 23 -1.10 17.92 -10.68
C LYS A 23 -1.81 17.01 -11.70
N GLN A 24 -1.25 15.85 -12.04
CA GLN A 24 -1.82 14.91 -13.02
C GLN A 24 -2.76 13.91 -12.36
N ASP A 25 -3.58 13.25 -13.18
CA ASP A 25 -4.42 12.13 -12.76
C ASP A 25 -3.57 10.95 -12.28
N ALA A 26 -4.13 10.15 -11.36
CA ALA A 26 -3.50 8.90 -10.93
C ALA A 26 -3.31 7.97 -12.13
N SER A 27 -2.23 7.18 -12.13
CA SER A 27 -2.17 6.06 -13.07
C SER A 27 -3.36 5.11 -12.85
N THR A 28 -3.79 4.42 -13.90
CA THR A 28 -4.75 3.32 -13.75
C THR A 28 -4.03 2.05 -13.31
N ARG A 29 -4.78 1.05 -12.83
CA ARG A 29 -4.21 -0.28 -12.55
C ARG A 29 -3.53 -0.88 -13.78
N ALA A 30 -4.13 -0.73 -14.97
CA ALA A 30 -3.54 -1.24 -16.21
C ALA A 30 -2.19 -0.57 -16.49
N ASP A 31 -2.10 0.75 -16.33
CA ASP A 31 -0.84 1.48 -16.49
C ASP A 31 0.23 0.97 -15.52
N ARG A 32 -0.11 0.75 -14.24
CA ARG A 32 0.82 0.20 -13.25
C ARG A 32 1.31 -1.20 -13.60
N LEU A 33 0.42 -2.09 -14.02
CA LEU A 33 0.79 -3.47 -14.34
C LEU A 33 1.63 -3.60 -15.61
N THR A 34 1.72 -2.56 -16.45
CA THR A 34 2.63 -2.54 -17.61
C THR A 34 4.06 -2.14 -17.27
N ARG A 35 4.32 -1.66 -16.05
CA ARG A 35 5.68 -1.31 -15.58
C ARG A 35 6.16 -2.27 -14.50
N GLU A 36 7.48 -2.33 -14.34
CA GLU A 36 8.12 -3.06 -13.25
C GLU A 36 7.66 -2.49 -11.90
N PRO A 37 7.26 -3.35 -10.94
CA PRO A 37 6.91 -2.89 -9.60
C PRO A 37 8.13 -2.40 -8.83
N ASP A 38 7.91 -1.44 -7.93
CA ASP A 38 8.95 -1.00 -6.99
C ASP A 38 9.35 -2.14 -6.05
N GLU A 39 8.38 -2.99 -5.66
CA GLU A 39 8.63 -4.23 -4.92
C GLU A 39 7.58 -5.30 -5.23
N ALA A 40 8.01 -6.55 -5.38
CA ALA A 40 7.12 -7.71 -5.45
C ALA A 40 6.99 -8.36 -4.07
N LEU A 41 5.76 -8.45 -3.56
CA LEU A 41 5.44 -8.84 -2.18
C LEU A 41 4.67 -10.16 -2.19
N CYS A 42 5.22 -11.19 -1.55
CA CYS A 42 4.70 -12.55 -1.66
C CYS A 42 3.78 -12.99 -0.50
N ASN A 43 3.44 -12.09 0.43
CA ASN A 43 2.51 -12.38 1.52
C ASN A 43 1.91 -11.10 2.12
N PRO A 44 0.74 -11.20 2.79
CA PRO A 44 0.05 -10.05 3.39
C PRO A 44 0.89 -9.25 4.39
N ARG A 45 1.76 -9.92 5.15
CA ARG A 45 2.65 -9.26 6.11
C ARG A 45 3.70 -8.38 5.43
N ALA A 46 4.20 -8.80 4.27
CA ALA A 46 5.12 -8.01 3.46
C ALA A 46 4.43 -6.76 2.89
N VAL A 47 3.16 -6.88 2.47
CA VAL A 47 2.31 -5.74 2.08
C VAL A 47 2.21 -4.71 3.19
N ALA A 48 1.76 -5.15 4.37
CA ALA A 48 1.57 -4.26 5.51
C ALA A 48 2.89 -3.62 5.98
N ARG A 49 4.00 -4.37 5.93
CA ARG A 49 5.33 -3.83 6.27
C ARG A 49 5.77 -2.74 5.30
N TRP A 50 5.67 -3.00 4.00
CA TRP A 50 6.07 -2.03 2.97
C TRP A 50 5.27 -0.73 3.09
N LEU A 51 3.95 -0.81 3.27
CA LEU A 51 3.08 0.35 3.47
C LEU A 51 3.43 1.13 4.73
N ALA A 52 3.73 0.45 5.83
CA ALA A 52 4.14 1.09 7.08
C ALA A 52 5.50 1.79 6.96
N GLU A 53 6.47 1.18 6.26
CA GLU A 53 7.80 1.75 6.01
C GLU A 53 7.69 3.02 5.16
N MET A 54 6.99 2.95 4.02
CA MET A 54 6.75 4.10 3.14
C MET A 54 5.96 5.21 3.84
N SER A 55 4.94 4.85 4.63
CA SER A 55 4.17 5.81 5.42
C SER A 55 5.02 6.48 6.47
N HIS A 56 5.88 5.74 7.16
CA HIS A 56 6.80 6.29 8.16
C HIS A 56 7.84 7.23 7.53
N GLU A 57 8.37 6.89 6.34
CA GLU A 57 9.35 7.70 5.63
C GLU A 57 8.76 9.04 5.14
N HIS A 58 7.52 9.03 4.67
CA HIS A 58 6.95 10.17 3.94
C HIS A 58 5.87 10.96 4.69
N SER A 59 5.35 10.46 5.82
CA SER A 59 4.35 11.19 6.59
C SER A 59 4.92 12.44 7.24
N LEU A 60 4.24 13.57 7.06
CA LEU A 60 4.50 14.77 7.84
C LEU A 60 4.17 14.49 9.30
N ARG A 61 5.19 14.55 10.17
CA ARG A 61 5.01 14.45 11.63
C ARG A 61 4.42 15.75 12.18
N THR A 62 3.15 15.99 11.86
CA THR A 62 2.42 17.17 12.30
C THR A 62 1.72 16.85 13.61
N ALA A 63 1.95 17.69 14.63
CA ALA A 63 1.23 17.59 15.89
C ALA A 63 -0.26 17.90 15.68
N VAL A 64 -1.14 17.00 16.12
CA VAL A 64 -2.59 17.13 16.05
C VAL A 64 -3.20 17.01 17.44
N LYS A 65 -4.28 17.75 17.68
CA LYS A 65 -5.04 17.63 18.92
C LYS A 65 -5.91 16.39 18.84
N LEU A 66 -5.78 15.48 19.81
CA LEU A 66 -6.58 14.27 19.87
C LEU A 66 -8.02 14.60 20.31
N LEU A 67 -8.98 13.78 19.88
CA LEU A 67 -10.40 13.94 20.23
C LEU A 67 -10.71 13.18 21.54
N GLY A 68 -11.30 13.87 22.51
CA GLY A 68 -11.73 13.30 23.79
C GLY A 68 -11.60 14.28 24.97
N GLU A 69 -12.37 14.08 26.04
CA GLU A 69 -12.17 14.84 27.28
C GLU A 69 -10.77 14.53 27.85
N ASN A 70 -9.94 15.56 28.00
CA ASN A 70 -8.52 15.48 28.37
C ASN A 70 -7.60 14.80 27.33
N ALA A 71 -8.04 14.67 26.08
CA ALA A 71 -7.18 14.17 25.02
C ALA A 71 -6.07 15.19 24.73
N GLY A 72 -4.81 14.74 24.86
CA GLY A 72 -3.62 15.56 24.66
C GLY A 72 -3.31 15.82 23.19
N TRP A 73 -2.03 16.06 22.90
CA TRP A 73 -1.51 16.16 21.53
C TRP A 73 -0.92 14.82 21.09
N GLY A 74 -1.19 14.42 19.86
CA GLY A 74 -0.55 13.31 19.17
C GLY A 74 0.17 13.80 17.91
N HIS A 75 0.81 12.90 17.16
CA HIS A 75 1.36 13.24 15.85
C HIS A 75 0.68 12.40 14.78
N VAL A 76 0.41 13.00 13.62
CA VAL A 76 0.02 12.23 12.43
C VAL A 76 1.18 11.31 12.07
N GLY A 77 0.88 10.02 11.84
CA GLY A 77 1.89 8.99 11.62
C GLY A 77 2.70 8.63 12.87
N ASP A 78 2.16 8.83 14.08
CA ASP A 78 2.76 8.24 15.27
C ASP A 78 2.70 6.71 15.23
N SER A 79 3.57 6.05 16.00
CA SER A 79 3.74 4.59 15.94
C SER A 79 2.44 3.83 16.25
N GLY A 80 1.55 4.39 17.08
CA GLY A 80 0.28 3.76 17.41
C GLY A 80 -0.72 3.79 16.26
N HIS A 81 -0.79 4.91 15.52
CA HIS A 81 -1.58 5.02 14.30
C HIS A 81 -1.05 4.08 13.22
N LEU A 82 0.27 4.07 13.00
CA LEU A 82 0.90 3.21 11.99
C LEU A 82 0.73 1.71 12.31
N ASP A 83 0.76 1.31 13.58
CA ASP A 83 0.53 -0.08 13.96
C ASP A 83 -0.94 -0.52 13.74
N HIS A 84 -1.90 0.38 13.92
CA HIS A 84 -3.31 0.10 13.64
C HIS A 84 -3.56 -0.05 12.14
N ASP A 85 -3.05 0.89 11.35
CA ASP A 85 -3.18 0.87 9.88
C ASP A 85 -2.51 -0.37 9.29
N ARG A 86 -1.32 -0.73 9.79
CA ARG A 86 -0.62 -1.96 9.40
C ARG A 86 -1.49 -3.21 9.57
N PHE A 87 -2.22 -3.31 10.68
CA PHE A 87 -3.08 -4.48 10.91
C PHE A 87 -4.27 -4.52 9.95
N ALA A 88 -4.86 -3.36 9.64
CA ALA A 88 -5.96 -3.27 8.66
C ALA A 88 -5.48 -3.61 7.23
N ASP A 89 -4.29 -3.14 6.85
CA ASP A 89 -3.67 -3.43 5.56
C ASP A 89 -3.34 -4.91 5.43
N GLU A 90 -2.80 -5.54 6.49
CA GLU A 90 -2.52 -6.98 6.51
C GLU A 90 -3.80 -7.80 6.33
N ILE A 91 -4.90 -7.43 7.00
CA ILE A 91 -6.19 -8.11 6.84
C ILE A 91 -6.72 -7.97 5.42
N THR A 92 -6.58 -6.78 4.82
CA THR A 92 -7.04 -6.52 3.44
C THR A 92 -6.24 -7.37 2.45
N ALA A 93 -4.91 -7.39 2.57
CA ALA A 93 -4.06 -8.24 1.76
C ALA A 93 -4.32 -9.73 2.02
N ALA A 94 -4.59 -10.16 3.26
CA ALA A 94 -4.94 -11.57 3.55
C ALA A 94 -6.21 -12.04 2.82
N ARG A 95 -7.11 -11.13 2.45
CA ARG A 95 -8.28 -11.46 1.61
C ARG A 95 -7.95 -11.59 0.12
N GLY A 96 -6.72 -11.31 -0.28
CA GLY A 96 -6.29 -11.29 -1.67
C GLY A 96 -6.63 -9.98 -2.40
N ASP A 97 -6.92 -8.91 -1.67
CA ASP A 97 -7.33 -7.62 -2.23
C ASP A 97 -6.12 -6.70 -2.47
N SER A 98 -6.27 -5.74 -3.40
CA SER A 98 -5.32 -4.63 -3.55
C SER A 98 -5.46 -3.64 -2.40
N VAL A 99 -4.36 -2.99 -2.03
CA VAL A 99 -4.33 -1.96 -0.98
C VAL A 99 -3.89 -0.63 -1.59
N TYR A 100 -4.50 0.46 -1.13
CA TYR A 100 -4.16 1.82 -1.57
C TYR A 100 -4.02 2.75 -0.36
N VAL A 101 -2.91 3.47 -0.29
CA VAL A 101 -2.62 4.47 0.74
C VAL A 101 -2.18 5.76 0.06
N SER A 102 -2.63 6.91 0.58
CA SER A 102 -2.30 8.22 0.02
C SER A 102 -1.76 9.13 1.12
N ILE A 103 -0.52 9.58 0.94
CA ILE A 103 0.23 10.36 1.91
C ILE A 103 0.33 11.79 1.40
N ILE A 104 -0.19 12.74 2.18
CA ILE A 104 -0.05 14.17 1.89
C ILE A 104 1.31 14.63 2.42
N ARG A 105 2.12 15.22 1.54
CA ARG A 105 3.40 15.86 1.88
C ARG A 105 3.27 17.38 1.73
N GLU A 106 4.34 18.10 2.03
CA GLU A 106 4.30 19.57 2.10
C GLU A 106 3.94 20.22 0.75
N HIS A 107 4.46 19.66 -0.35
CA HIS A 107 4.34 20.24 -1.69
C HIS A 107 3.60 19.36 -2.70
N ASP A 108 3.35 18.10 -2.35
CA ASP A 108 2.77 17.11 -3.25
C ASP A 108 2.04 16.01 -2.46
N ARG A 109 1.60 14.96 -3.15
CA ARG A 109 1.04 13.75 -2.57
C ARG A 109 1.81 12.53 -3.08
N LEU A 110 2.08 11.59 -2.19
CA LEU A 110 2.61 10.28 -2.55
C LEU A 110 1.50 9.24 -2.45
N ASP A 111 1.21 8.59 -3.57
CA ASP A 111 0.25 7.50 -3.62
C ASP A 111 0.97 6.17 -3.68
N LEU A 112 0.55 5.26 -2.79
CA LEU A 112 1.08 3.92 -2.66
C LEU A 112 0.00 2.94 -3.11
N TRP A 113 0.31 2.15 -4.11
CA TRP A 113 -0.58 1.12 -4.66
C TRP A 113 0.06 -0.25 -4.45
N VAL A 114 -0.68 -1.18 -3.89
CA VAL A 114 -0.26 -2.57 -3.75
C VAL A 114 -1.28 -3.43 -4.47
N GLU A 115 -0.99 -3.75 -5.73
CA GLU A 115 -1.92 -4.44 -6.62
C GLU A 115 -1.85 -5.95 -6.42
N ALA A 116 -2.96 -6.57 -6.02
CA ALA A 116 -3.06 -8.02 -5.97
C ALA A 116 -3.06 -8.59 -7.39
N VAL A 117 -2.12 -9.46 -7.69
CA VAL A 117 -1.85 -10.04 -9.01
C VAL A 117 -1.75 -11.56 -8.90
N THR A 118 -1.89 -12.24 -10.04
CA THR A 118 -1.68 -13.67 -10.22
C THR A 118 -0.47 -13.92 -11.12
N ALA A 119 -0.11 -15.18 -11.31
CA ALA A 119 0.96 -15.55 -12.26
C ALA A 119 0.65 -15.08 -13.69
N ASP A 120 -0.62 -15.09 -14.10
CA ASP A 120 -1.03 -14.68 -15.45
C ASP A 120 -0.78 -13.18 -15.66
N ASP A 121 -1.10 -12.35 -14.66
CA ASP A 121 -0.84 -10.89 -14.67
C ASP A 121 0.67 -10.56 -14.78
N CYS A 122 1.56 -11.49 -14.40
CA CYS A 122 3.01 -11.30 -14.50
C CYS A 122 3.59 -11.74 -15.85
N SER A 123 2.91 -12.68 -16.50
CA SER A 123 3.40 -13.33 -17.71
C SER A 123 3.23 -12.49 -18.98
N GLU A 124 2.29 -11.54 -18.99
CA GLU A 124 2.02 -10.68 -20.15
C GLU A 124 3.03 -9.53 -20.33
N VAL A 125 3.94 -9.31 -19.39
CA VAL A 125 4.91 -8.18 -19.43
C VAL A 125 6.34 -8.61 -19.80
N HIS A 126 6.60 -9.91 -19.96
CA HIS A 126 7.94 -10.43 -20.27
C HIS A 126 8.08 -11.10 -21.66
N HIS A 127 7.09 -10.96 -22.54
CA HIS A 127 7.15 -11.47 -23.91
C HIS A 127 7.20 -10.33 -24.94
N GLU A 128 8.24 -9.51 -24.93
CA GLU A 128 8.70 -8.77 -26.12
C GLU A 128 10.08 -8.15 -25.87
N GLN A 129 11.13 -8.94 -26.16
CA GLN A 129 12.38 -8.52 -26.84
C GLN A 129 13.44 -9.63 -26.78
N GLU A 130 13.35 -10.58 -27.73
CA GLU A 130 14.52 -11.20 -28.37
C GLU A 130 14.28 -11.27 -29.89
#